data_AF-A0A355G364-F1
#
_entry.id   AF-A0A355G364-F1
#
_cell.length_a   1.000
_cell.length_b   1.000
_cell.length_c   1.000
_cell.angle_alpha   90.00
_cell.angle_beta   90.00
_cell.angle_gamma   90.00
#
_symmetry.space_group_name_H-M   'P 1'
#
loop_
_entity.id
_entity.type
_entity.pdbx_description
1 polymer ?
#
loop_
_entity_poly.entity_id
_entity_poly.type
_entity_poly.pdbx_seq_one_letter_code
_entity_poly.pdbx_strand_id
1 'polypeptide(L)'
;YGAGGGTSEHTVDLAHEAKTDGVTALAHLTCYSSTKEKVLDVIRQLKEKGIENILALRGDRASDSPIGEFNHASELMELIATQGDFCVGGACYPECHPESASIIDDLDGLKRKVDSGCRFLTTQMFFDNSVFYKFSNQLRSYGIQVPLVAGIMPVTQSSQIERIVKLSGCGIPLELSSICERFADDPAAMKQAGIAFATNQIIDLIASGVNNIHIYTMNKPDIAKAIMDNLSDIIGKQGTQYEA
;
A
#
# COMPACT_ATOMS: atom_id res chain seq x y z
N TYR A 1 1.63 -8.79 -8.39
CA TYR A 1 3.04 -9.02 -8.07
C TYR A 1 3.17 -9.63 -6.68
N GLY A 2 3.81 -10.79 -6.55
CA GLY A 2 4.09 -11.42 -5.25
C GLY A 2 5.27 -10.74 -4.54
N ALA A 3 5.29 -10.81 -3.21
CA ALA A 3 6.26 -10.11 -2.38
C ALA A 3 7.73 -10.46 -2.69
N GLY A 4 8.00 -11.69 -3.15
CA GLY A 4 9.31 -12.16 -3.62
C GLY A 4 9.48 -12.22 -5.16
N GLY A 5 8.61 -11.55 -5.93
CA GLY A 5 8.68 -11.52 -7.40
C GLY A 5 8.20 -12.78 -8.15
N GLY A 6 7.83 -13.85 -7.43
CA GLY A 6 7.45 -15.15 -8.02
C GLY A 6 6.14 -15.19 -8.82
N THR A 7 5.28 -14.15 -8.75
CA THR A 7 4.02 -14.06 -9.52
C THR A 7 3.96 -12.82 -10.41
N SER A 8 5.12 -12.41 -10.97
CA SER A 8 5.16 -11.30 -11.93
C SER A 8 4.38 -11.60 -13.23
N GLU A 9 4.31 -12.87 -13.64
CA GLU A 9 3.78 -13.31 -14.94
C GLU A 9 2.33 -12.86 -15.19
N HIS A 10 1.45 -12.87 -14.17
CA HIS A 10 0.05 -12.46 -14.34
C HIS A 10 -0.21 -10.98 -14.04
N THR A 11 0.78 -10.23 -13.58
CA THR A 11 0.53 -8.84 -13.12
C THR A 11 0.11 -7.94 -14.28
N VAL A 12 0.74 -8.12 -15.44
CA VAL A 12 0.43 -7.36 -16.66
C VAL A 12 -0.97 -7.71 -17.19
N ASP A 13 -1.34 -8.99 -17.17
CA ASP A 13 -2.65 -9.46 -17.63
C ASP A 13 -3.77 -8.96 -16.73
N LEU A 14 -3.64 -9.11 -15.42
CA LEU A 14 -4.63 -8.63 -14.44
C LEU A 14 -4.79 -7.10 -14.46
N ALA A 15 -3.70 -6.36 -14.62
CA ALA A 15 -3.76 -4.90 -14.74
C ALA A 15 -4.50 -4.48 -16.02
N HIS A 16 -4.30 -5.22 -17.11
CA HIS A 16 -5.01 -4.98 -18.36
C HIS A 16 -6.49 -5.32 -18.26
N GLU A 17 -6.86 -6.45 -17.65
CA GLU A 17 -8.25 -6.84 -17.42
C GLU A 17 -9.00 -5.79 -16.58
N ALA A 18 -8.39 -5.32 -15.48
CA ALA A 18 -8.97 -4.24 -14.68
C ALA A 18 -9.18 -2.96 -15.51
N LYS A 19 -8.21 -2.59 -16.38
CA LYS A 19 -8.35 -1.42 -17.26
C LYS A 19 -9.45 -1.62 -18.30
N THR A 20 -9.59 -2.81 -18.88
CA THR A 20 -10.67 -3.10 -19.83
C THR A 20 -12.06 -3.05 -19.18
N ASP A 21 -12.14 -3.34 -17.88
CA ASP A 21 -13.35 -3.20 -17.07
C ASP A 21 -13.61 -1.74 -16.61
N GLY A 22 -12.80 -0.78 -17.07
CA GLY A 22 -12.95 0.65 -16.75
C GLY A 22 -12.35 1.05 -15.40
N VAL A 23 -11.55 0.20 -14.77
CA VAL A 23 -10.88 0.48 -13.50
C VAL A 23 -9.43 0.93 -13.74
N THR A 24 -9.04 2.07 -13.18
CA THR A 24 -7.64 2.54 -13.25
C THR A 24 -6.73 1.58 -12.47
N ALA A 25 -5.91 0.82 -13.20
CA ALA A 25 -4.97 -0.12 -12.61
C ALA A 25 -3.70 0.56 -12.08
N LEU A 26 -3.22 0.08 -10.92
CA LEU A 26 -1.91 0.38 -10.34
C LEU A 26 -1.09 -0.91 -10.30
N ALA A 27 -0.16 -1.08 -11.24
CA ALA A 27 0.63 -2.29 -11.33
C ALA A 27 1.75 -2.27 -10.29
N HIS A 28 1.78 -3.23 -9.37
CA HIS A 28 2.93 -3.40 -8.48
C HIS A 28 4.11 -3.99 -9.27
N LEU A 29 5.31 -3.44 -9.08
CA LEU A 29 6.54 -3.94 -9.70
C LEU A 29 7.65 -3.99 -8.64
N THR A 30 8.26 -5.15 -8.43
CA THR A 30 9.39 -5.33 -7.51
C THR A 30 10.68 -5.68 -8.24
N CYS A 31 11.82 -5.28 -7.68
CA CYS A 31 13.12 -5.39 -8.34
C CYS A 31 14.17 -6.27 -7.63
N TYR A 32 13.93 -6.73 -6.39
CA TYR A 32 14.93 -7.40 -5.54
C TYR A 32 15.64 -8.59 -6.20
N SER A 33 14.90 -9.42 -6.94
CA SER A 33 15.40 -10.62 -7.62
C SER A 33 15.36 -10.52 -9.14
N SER A 34 15.29 -9.29 -9.69
CA SER A 34 15.15 -9.05 -11.12
C SER A 34 16.42 -8.44 -11.72
N THR A 35 16.72 -8.81 -12.97
CA THR A 35 17.70 -8.10 -13.80
C THR A 35 17.04 -6.87 -14.41
N LYS A 36 17.85 -5.91 -14.86
CA LYS A 36 17.37 -4.73 -15.57
C LYS A 36 16.58 -5.08 -16.83
N GLU A 37 17.00 -6.07 -17.60
CA GLU A 37 16.31 -6.51 -18.82
C GLU A 37 14.90 -7.01 -18.52
N LYS A 38 14.74 -7.83 -17.46
CA LYS A 38 13.43 -8.35 -17.06
C LYS A 38 12.51 -7.21 -16.64
N VAL A 39 13.01 -6.24 -15.88
CA VAL A 39 12.24 -5.06 -15.46
C VAL A 39 11.82 -4.22 -16.67
N LEU A 40 12.74 -3.97 -17.61
CA LEU A 40 12.45 -3.23 -18.84
C LEU A 40 11.39 -3.93 -19.70
N ASP A 41 11.45 -5.26 -19.79
CA ASP A 41 10.46 -6.04 -20.52
C ASP A 41 9.06 -5.88 -19.91
N VAL A 42 8.94 -5.98 -18.57
CA VAL A 42 7.66 -5.76 -17.89
C VAL A 42 7.14 -4.33 -18.08
N ILE A 43 8.01 -3.32 -17.97
CA ILE A 43 7.63 -1.91 -18.20
C ILE A 43 7.12 -1.71 -19.64
N ARG A 44 7.78 -2.32 -20.63
CA ARG A 44 7.34 -2.30 -22.02
C ARG A 44 5.96 -2.92 -22.18
N GLN A 45 5.72 -4.11 -21.62
CA GLN A 45 4.42 -4.77 -21.70
C GLN A 45 3.30 -3.95 -21.02
N LEU A 46 3.57 -3.33 -19.87
CA LEU A 46 2.63 -2.42 -19.21
C LEU A 46 2.27 -1.25 -20.12
N LYS A 47 3.26 -0.64 -20.78
CA LYS A 47 3.07 0.47 -21.71
C LYS A 47 2.26 0.07 -22.94
N GLU A 48 2.57 -1.08 -23.54
CA GLU A 48 1.84 -1.64 -24.69
C GLU A 48 0.35 -1.87 -24.38
N LYS A 49 0.04 -2.23 -23.13
CA LYS A 49 -1.33 -2.40 -22.61
C LYS A 49 -1.96 -1.11 -22.07
N GLY A 50 -1.28 0.02 -22.23
CA GLY A 50 -1.75 1.34 -21.82
C GLY A 50 -1.85 1.53 -20.31
N ILE A 51 -1.13 0.75 -19.51
CA ILE A 51 -1.07 0.96 -18.05
C ILE A 51 -0.18 2.16 -17.76
N GLU A 52 -0.66 3.10 -16.95
CA GLU A 52 0.00 4.39 -16.72
C GLU A 52 0.52 4.54 -15.28
N ASN A 53 0.11 3.65 -14.36
CA ASN A 53 0.45 3.75 -12.94
C ASN A 53 1.23 2.53 -12.47
N ILE A 54 2.37 2.76 -11.81
CA ILE A 54 3.23 1.71 -11.26
C ILE A 54 3.47 1.99 -9.77
N LEU A 55 3.28 0.99 -8.91
CA LEU A 55 3.78 1.02 -7.53
C LEU A 55 5.16 0.35 -7.51
N ALA A 56 6.21 1.17 -7.44
CA ALA A 56 7.59 0.71 -7.46
C ALA A 56 8.04 0.30 -6.05
N LEU A 57 8.48 -0.96 -5.94
CA LEU A 57 8.84 -1.59 -4.67
C LEU A 57 10.20 -2.28 -4.81
N ARG A 58 10.93 -2.41 -3.70
CA ARG A 58 12.10 -3.28 -3.68
C ARG A 58 11.65 -4.74 -3.79
N GLY A 59 10.69 -5.11 -2.96
CA GLY A 59 10.33 -6.51 -2.71
C GLY A 59 10.96 -7.02 -1.42
N ASP A 60 10.43 -8.14 -0.95
CA ASP A 60 10.87 -8.82 0.26
C ASP A 60 12.09 -9.69 -0.03
N ARG A 61 12.99 -9.80 0.95
CA ARG A 61 14.15 -10.68 0.87
C ARG A 61 13.67 -12.10 1.11
N ALA A 62 13.57 -12.91 0.06
CA ALA A 62 13.41 -14.34 0.19
C ALA A 62 14.79 -15.00 0.32
N SER A 63 14.94 -15.91 1.28
CA SER A 63 16.23 -16.57 1.61
C SER A 63 16.88 -17.26 0.40
N ASP A 64 16.07 -17.71 -0.55
CA ASP A 64 16.52 -18.53 -1.69
C ASP A 64 16.44 -17.79 -3.03
N SER A 65 16.11 -16.49 -3.03
CA SER A 65 16.05 -15.72 -4.27
C SER A 65 17.43 -15.18 -4.67
N PRO A 66 17.81 -15.26 -5.95
CA PRO A 66 19.03 -14.63 -6.42
C PRO A 66 18.93 -13.12 -6.17
N ILE A 67 20.03 -12.53 -5.72
CA ILE A 67 20.14 -11.07 -5.61
C ILE A 67 20.15 -10.52 -7.04
N GLY A 68 19.17 -9.68 -7.35
CA GLY A 68 19.05 -8.99 -8.62
C GLY A 68 20.01 -7.80 -8.72
N GLU A 69 19.76 -6.94 -9.70
CA GLU A 69 20.62 -5.77 -9.98
C GLU A 69 20.22 -4.51 -9.23
N PHE A 70 19.14 -4.59 -8.43
CA PHE A 70 18.59 -3.46 -7.69
C PHE A 70 18.62 -3.72 -6.18
N ASN A 71 19.19 -2.77 -5.45
CA ASN A 71 19.23 -2.76 -3.99
C ASN A 71 18.02 -2.02 -3.39
N HIS A 72 17.53 -0.99 -4.08
CA HIS A 72 16.49 -0.10 -3.57
C HIS A 72 15.39 0.17 -4.59
N ALA A 73 14.19 0.46 -4.09
CA ALA A 73 13.07 0.86 -4.94
C ALA A 73 13.32 2.16 -5.71
N SER A 74 14.19 3.05 -5.21
CA SER A 74 14.56 4.30 -5.89
C SER A 74 15.28 4.04 -7.23
N GLU A 75 16.12 3.01 -7.29
CA GLU A 75 16.82 2.62 -8.54
C GLU A 75 15.83 2.08 -9.59
N LEU A 76 14.78 1.38 -9.13
CA LEU A 76 13.66 0.98 -10.00
C LEU A 76 12.87 2.20 -10.50
N MET A 77 12.61 3.19 -9.64
CA MET A 77 11.92 4.43 -10.02
C MET A 77 12.72 5.21 -11.07
N GLU A 78 14.04 5.34 -10.89
CA GLU A 78 14.95 5.95 -11.86
C GLU A 78 14.87 5.24 -13.22
N LEU A 79 14.89 3.91 -13.22
CA LEU A 79 14.74 3.15 -14.46
C LEU A 79 13.39 3.40 -15.13
N ILE A 80 12.28 3.37 -14.38
CA ILE A 80 10.94 3.64 -14.91
C ILE A 80 10.88 5.02 -15.55
N ALA A 81 11.48 6.03 -14.91
CA ALA A 81 11.52 7.41 -15.43
C ALA A 81 12.21 7.51 -16.81
N THR A 82 13.15 6.61 -17.14
CA THR A 82 13.77 6.58 -18.47
C THR A 82 12.89 6.00 -19.57
N GLN A 83 11.77 5.34 -19.24
CA GLN A 83 10.93 4.59 -20.18
C GLN A 83 9.65 5.33 -20.61
N GLY A 84 9.32 6.45 -19.94
CA GLY A 84 8.17 7.28 -20.27
C GLY A 84 7.56 7.95 -19.04
N ASP A 85 6.38 8.55 -19.24
CA ASP A 85 5.67 9.33 -18.22
C ASP A 85 4.70 8.47 -17.41
N PHE A 86 5.22 7.49 -16.67
CA PHE A 86 4.41 6.73 -15.72
C PHE A 86 4.14 7.56 -14.46
N CYS A 87 2.94 7.43 -13.90
CA CYS A 87 2.69 7.84 -12.53
C CYS A 87 3.25 6.77 -11.57
N VAL A 88 4.40 7.06 -10.95
CA VAL A 88 5.07 6.11 -10.07
C VAL A 88 4.74 6.40 -8.61
N GLY A 89 4.17 5.43 -7.91
CA GLY A 89 3.97 5.46 -6.47
C GLY A 89 5.07 4.70 -5.72
N GLY A 90 5.21 4.98 -4.43
CA GLY A 90 6.13 4.27 -3.54
C GLY A 90 5.47 3.83 -2.23
N ALA A 91 5.99 2.77 -1.62
CA ALA A 91 5.59 2.37 -0.27
C ALA A 91 6.38 3.15 0.81
N CYS A 92 5.72 3.43 1.93
CA CYS A 92 6.29 4.04 3.12
C CYS A 92 5.75 3.38 4.40
N TYR A 93 6.44 3.55 5.54
CA TYR A 93 6.21 2.77 6.75
C TYR A 93 6.01 3.72 7.92
N PRO A 94 4.76 3.97 8.37
CA PRO A 94 4.49 4.91 9.47
C PRO A 94 5.21 4.58 10.78
N GLU A 95 5.57 3.30 10.98
CA GLU A 95 6.25 2.79 12.17
C GLU A 95 7.72 2.42 11.91
N CYS A 96 8.34 3.00 10.87
CA CYS A 96 9.67 2.67 10.37
C CYS A 96 9.74 1.30 9.66
N HIS A 97 10.44 1.23 8.53
CA HIS A 97 10.69 -0.04 7.87
C HIS A 97 11.50 -0.98 8.80
N PRO A 98 11.17 -2.28 8.93
CA PRO A 98 11.85 -3.20 9.86
C PRO A 98 13.35 -3.38 9.62
N GLU A 99 13.80 -3.24 8.37
CA GLU A 99 15.23 -3.28 8.00
C GLU A 99 15.97 -1.93 8.12
N SER A 100 15.27 -0.84 8.46
CA SER A 100 15.90 0.47 8.65
C SER A 100 16.51 0.56 10.05
N ALA A 101 17.72 1.11 10.16
CA ALA A 101 18.42 1.21 11.44
C ALA A 101 17.82 2.28 12.38
N SER A 102 17.14 3.27 11.81
CA SER A 102 16.42 4.31 12.54
C SER A 102 15.31 4.92 11.69
N ILE A 103 14.42 5.69 12.32
CA ILE A 103 13.40 6.47 11.60
C ILE A 103 14.01 7.49 10.65
N ILE A 104 15.19 8.04 10.96
CA ILE A 104 15.88 9.01 10.10
C ILE A 104 16.39 8.32 8.84
N ASP A 105 17.00 7.14 8.97
CA ASP A 105 17.45 6.35 7.81
C ASP A 105 16.28 5.97 6.89
N ASP A 106 15.11 5.67 7.48
CA ASP A 106 13.90 5.36 6.73
C ASP A 106 13.37 6.60 5.97
N LEU A 107 13.37 7.77 6.61
CA LEU A 107 13.01 9.04 6.00
C LEU A 107 13.99 9.44 4.88
N ASP A 108 15.28 9.21 5.04
CA ASP A 108 16.28 9.42 3.97
C ASP A 108 16.06 8.49 2.79
N GLY A 109 15.73 7.22 3.05
CA GLY A 109 15.30 6.27 2.00
C GLY A 109 14.05 6.74 1.27
N LEU A 110 13.09 7.31 2.00
CA LEU A 110 11.86 7.84 1.43
C LEU A 110 12.09 9.11 0.62
N LYS A 111 12.94 10.02 1.09
CA LYS A 111 13.32 11.24 0.37
C LYS A 111 14.01 10.88 -0.95
N ARG A 112 14.91 9.89 -0.93
CA ARG A 112 15.51 9.34 -2.17
C ARG A 112 14.47 8.84 -3.16
N LYS A 113 13.46 8.07 -2.71
CA LYS A 113 12.36 7.62 -3.60
C LYS A 113 11.62 8.81 -4.25
N VAL A 114 11.33 9.85 -3.47
CA VAL A 114 10.67 11.07 -3.97
C VAL A 114 11.54 11.79 -5.00
N ASP A 115 12.83 11.94 -4.71
CA ASP A 115 13.79 12.58 -5.61
C ASP A 115 14.02 11.77 -6.90
N SER A 116 13.84 10.45 -6.85
CA SER A 116 13.86 9.53 -8.01
C SER A 116 12.56 9.54 -8.84
N GLY A 117 11.61 10.43 -8.55
CA GLY A 117 10.38 10.61 -9.36
C GLY A 117 9.11 9.98 -8.79
N CYS A 118 9.10 9.56 -7.53
CA CYS A 118 7.87 9.09 -6.87
C CYS A 118 6.85 10.24 -6.75
N ARG A 119 5.62 10.02 -7.25
CA ARG A 119 4.54 11.01 -7.33
C ARG A 119 3.53 10.92 -6.19
N PHE A 120 3.46 9.79 -5.49
CA PHE A 120 2.62 9.61 -4.30
C PHE A 120 3.15 8.45 -3.45
N LEU A 121 2.81 8.45 -2.16
CA LEU A 121 3.18 7.40 -1.23
C LEU A 121 1.96 6.68 -0.70
N THR A 122 2.01 5.36 -0.63
CA THR A 122 1.05 4.56 0.14
C THR A 122 1.72 4.05 1.40
N THR A 123 1.05 4.21 2.54
CA THR A 123 1.56 3.64 3.78
C THR A 123 1.39 2.13 3.79
N GLN A 124 2.28 1.44 4.49
CA GLN A 124 1.97 0.15 5.09
C GLN A 124 0.74 0.28 6.00
N MET A 125 0.07 -0.85 6.25
CA MET A 125 -1.03 -0.93 7.21
C MET A 125 -0.64 -0.44 8.61
N PHE A 126 -1.57 0.25 9.27
CA PHE A 126 -1.48 0.70 10.65
C PHE A 126 -2.84 0.52 11.33
N PHE A 127 -2.84 0.33 12.65
CA PHE A 127 -4.06 0.08 13.43
C PHE A 127 -4.41 1.21 14.42
N ASP A 128 -3.56 2.23 14.52
CA ASP A 128 -3.83 3.46 15.27
C ASP A 128 -3.63 4.68 14.34
N ASN A 129 -4.69 5.46 14.13
CA ASN A 129 -4.64 6.63 13.27
C ASN A 129 -3.67 7.71 13.79
N SER A 130 -3.38 7.74 15.10
CA SER A 130 -2.37 8.63 15.68
C SER A 130 -0.99 8.41 15.07
N VAL A 131 -0.67 7.17 14.69
CA VAL A 131 0.58 6.80 14.02
C VAL A 131 0.64 7.44 12.63
N PHE A 132 -0.44 7.34 11.86
CA PHE A 132 -0.53 7.97 10.53
C PHE A 132 -0.41 9.49 10.62
N TYR A 133 -1.10 10.14 11.56
CA TYR A 133 -1.05 11.60 11.69
C TYR A 133 0.34 12.10 12.08
N LYS A 134 1.00 11.42 13.03
CA LYS A 134 2.40 11.72 13.41
C LYS A 134 3.32 11.56 12.22
N PHE A 135 3.21 10.46 11.49
CA PHE A 135 4.02 10.19 10.30
C PHE A 135 3.80 11.23 9.20
N SER A 136 2.54 11.59 8.90
CA SER A 136 2.20 12.64 7.94
C SER A 136 2.85 13.99 8.29
N ASN A 137 2.85 14.36 9.58
CA ASN A 137 3.53 15.57 10.07
C ASN A 137 5.06 15.48 9.97
N GLN A 138 5.63 14.30 10.22
CA GLN A 138 7.07 14.05 10.06
C GLN A 138 7.50 14.19 8.59
N LEU A 139 6.76 13.60 7.65
CA LEU A 139 7.05 13.73 6.21
C LEU A 139 7.10 15.19 5.77
N ARG A 140 6.09 15.98 6.17
CA ARG A 140 6.03 17.42 5.87
C ARG A 140 7.24 18.17 6.44
N SER A 141 7.57 17.91 7.70
CA SER A 141 8.73 18.52 8.37
C SER A 141 10.07 18.12 7.74
N TYR A 142 10.13 16.94 7.11
CA TYR A 142 11.31 16.43 6.41
C TYR A 142 11.38 16.87 4.93
N GLY A 143 10.44 17.70 4.47
CA GLY A 143 10.41 18.20 3.09
C GLY A 143 9.84 17.20 2.06
N ILE A 144 9.13 16.16 2.50
CA ILE A 144 8.42 15.21 1.62
C ILE A 144 6.97 15.70 1.47
N GLN A 145 6.61 16.15 0.26
CA GLN A 145 5.33 16.84 -0.02
C GLN A 145 4.40 16.10 -0.98
N VAL A 146 4.80 14.93 -1.48
CA VAL A 146 3.95 14.14 -2.37
C VAL A 146 2.70 13.65 -1.62
N PRO A 147 1.54 13.46 -2.30
CA PRO A 147 0.34 12.92 -1.69
C PRO A 147 0.59 11.63 -0.92
N LEU A 148 0.00 11.53 0.27
CA LEU A 148 0.06 10.34 1.12
C LEU A 148 -1.30 9.64 1.13
N VAL A 149 -1.27 8.34 0.89
CA VAL A 149 -2.43 7.44 0.86
C VAL A 149 -2.37 6.53 2.10
N ALA A 150 -3.44 6.50 2.87
CA ALA A 150 -3.54 5.67 4.07
C ALA A 150 -3.88 4.22 3.71
N GLY A 151 -2.96 3.29 3.95
CA GLY A 151 -3.18 1.86 3.80
C GLY A 151 -3.94 1.27 4.99
N ILE A 152 -5.15 0.75 4.77
CA ILE A 152 -6.03 0.19 5.80
C ILE A 152 -6.26 -1.29 5.52
N MET A 153 -5.95 -2.15 6.50
CA MET A 153 -6.19 -3.59 6.43
C MET A 153 -7.28 -3.99 7.44
N PRO A 154 -8.44 -4.47 6.98
CA PRO A 154 -9.44 -5.06 7.87
C PRO A 154 -8.97 -6.42 8.40
N VAL A 155 -8.80 -6.54 9.72
CA VAL A 155 -8.44 -7.83 10.37
C VAL A 155 -9.71 -8.64 10.58
N THR A 156 -9.93 -9.66 9.77
CA THR A 156 -11.18 -10.45 9.76
C THR A 156 -11.03 -11.87 10.30
N GLN A 157 -9.81 -12.26 10.67
CA GLN A 157 -9.49 -13.52 11.32
C GLN A 157 -8.39 -13.27 12.35
N SER A 158 -8.54 -13.77 13.58
CA SER A 158 -7.55 -13.54 14.65
C SER A 158 -6.17 -14.10 14.32
N SER A 159 -6.09 -15.19 13.53
CA SER A 159 -4.84 -15.77 13.03
C SER A 159 -4.02 -14.81 12.13
N GLN A 160 -4.62 -13.74 11.62
CA GLN A 160 -3.89 -12.75 10.83
C GLN A 160 -2.96 -11.89 11.69
N ILE A 161 -3.26 -11.70 12.98
CA ILE A 161 -2.51 -10.79 13.86
C ILE A 161 -1.03 -11.14 13.92
N GLU A 162 -0.69 -12.41 14.19
CA GLU A 162 0.71 -12.83 14.29
C GLU A 162 1.48 -12.56 12.98
N ARG A 163 0.85 -12.85 11.84
CA ARG A 163 1.43 -12.63 10.52
C ARG A 163 1.60 -11.14 10.24
N ILE A 164 0.60 -10.32 10.58
CA ILE A 164 0.65 -8.88 10.41
C ILE A 164 1.84 -8.33 11.20
N VAL A 165 1.91 -8.59 12.52
CA VAL A 165 3.00 -8.11 13.38
C VAL A 165 4.36 -8.56 12.85
N LYS A 166 4.49 -9.83 12.43
CA LYS A 166 5.74 -10.36 11.90
C LYS A 166 6.19 -9.69 10.59
N LEU A 167 5.26 -9.34 9.71
CA LEU A 167 5.58 -8.81 8.38
C LEU A 167 5.69 -7.29 8.33
N SER A 168 4.88 -6.55 9.09
CA SER A 168 4.89 -5.08 9.07
C SER A 168 5.63 -4.45 10.25
N GLY A 169 5.80 -5.18 11.37
CA GLY A 169 6.28 -4.60 12.62
C GLY A 169 5.30 -3.64 13.30
N CYS A 170 4.06 -3.55 12.83
CA CYS A 170 3.09 -2.57 13.34
C CYS A 170 2.57 -2.94 14.74
N GLY A 171 2.35 -1.91 15.56
CA GLY A 171 1.70 -2.04 16.85
C GLY A 171 0.22 -2.42 16.71
N ILE A 172 -0.24 -3.34 17.56
CA ILE A 172 -1.65 -3.71 17.67
C ILE A 172 -2.23 -2.97 18.89
N PRO A 173 -3.23 -2.09 18.71
CA PRO A 173 -3.85 -1.40 19.84
C PRO A 173 -4.66 -2.39 20.69
N LEU A 174 -4.82 -2.06 21.98
CA LEU A 174 -5.56 -2.88 22.94
C LEU A 174 -6.99 -3.18 22.47
N GLU A 175 -7.65 -2.21 21.83
CA GLU A 175 -9.00 -2.39 21.26
C GLU A 175 -9.03 -3.55 20.25
N LEU A 176 -8.11 -3.58 19.30
CA LEU A 176 -8.06 -4.61 18.28
C LEU A 176 -7.67 -5.97 18.87
N SER A 177 -6.72 -6.01 19.83
CA SER A 177 -6.40 -7.25 20.56
C SER A 177 -7.63 -7.80 21.28
N SER A 178 -8.37 -6.94 21.97
CA SER A 178 -9.59 -7.32 22.71
C SER A 178 -10.67 -7.88 21.78
N ILE A 179 -10.84 -7.29 20.60
CA ILE A 179 -11.75 -7.79 19.55
C ILE A 179 -11.31 -9.20 19.10
N CYS A 180 -10.03 -9.36 18.77
CA CYS A 180 -9.48 -10.63 18.29
C CYS A 180 -9.59 -11.75 19.32
N GLU A 181 -9.35 -11.46 20.59
CA GLU A 181 -9.48 -12.43 21.70
C GLU A 181 -10.94 -12.79 21.94
N ARG A 182 -11.84 -11.79 21.95
CA ARG A 182 -13.26 -12.01 22.26
C ARG A 182 -13.98 -12.83 21.20
N PHE A 183 -13.66 -12.62 19.93
CA PHE A 183 -14.38 -13.24 18.80
C PHE A 183 -13.55 -14.32 18.07
N ALA A 184 -12.44 -14.78 18.65
CA ALA A 184 -11.54 -15.75 18.03
C ALA A 184 -12.25 -17.01 17.50
N ASP A 185 -13.22 -17.53 18.26
CA ASP A 185 -13.93 -18.78 17.96
C ASP A 185 -15.23 -18.57 17.15
N ASP A 186 -15.57 -17.33 16.80
CA ASP A 186 -16.74 -16.99 15.97
C ASP A 186 -16.30 -16.23 14.71
N PRO A 187 -16.07 -16.93 13.58
CA PRO A 187 -15.62 -16.32 12.34
C PRO A 187 -16.54 -15.22 11.79
N ALA A 188 -17.86 -15.33 12.03
CA ALA A 188 -18.82 -14.34 11.56
C ALA A 188 -18.70 -13.06 12.40
N ALA A 189 -18.66 -13.20 13.73
CA ALA A 189 -18.46 -12.07 14.63
C ALA A 189 -17.08 -11.41 14.46
N MET A 190 -16.01 -12.19 14.29
CA MET A 190 -14.67 -11.67 14.05
C MET A 190 -14.59 -10.87 12.75
N LYS A 191 -15.19 -11.39 11.68
CA LYS A 191 -15.27 -10.66 10.40
C LYS A 191 -16.03 -9.35 10.54
N GLN A 192 -17.20 -9.37 11.20
CA GLN A 192 -18.01 -8.18 11.41
C GLN A 192 -17.26 -7.13 12.26
N ALA A 193 -16.63 -7.55 13.35
CA ALA A 193 -15.87 -6.65 14.23
C ALA A 193 -14.65 -6.05 13.50
N GLY A 194 -13.94 -6.83 12.70
CA GLY A 194 -12.84 -6.36 11.85
C GLY A 194 -13.26 -5.31 10.82
N ILE A 195 -14.41 -5.52 10.17
CA ILE A 195 -15.00 -4.54 9.24
C ILE A 195 -15.39 -3.26 9.99
N ALA A 196 -16.01 -3.38 11.16
CA ALA A 196 -16.40 -2.23 11.96
C ALA A 196 -15.18 -1.41 12.42
N PHE A 197 -14.12 -2.08 12.89
CA PHE A 197 -12.87 -1.44 13.28
C PHE A 197 -12.25 -0.65 12.12
N ALA A 198 -12.08 -1.28 10.95
CA ALA A 198 -11.54 -0.62 9.76
C ALA A 198 -12.44 0.53 9.27
N THR A 199 -13.76 0.36 9.34
CA THR A 199 -14.73 1.43 9.01
C THR A 199 -14.51 2.63 9.92
N ASN A 200 -14.40 2.43 11.24
CA ASN A 200 -14.16 3.51 12.20
C ASN A 200 -12.83 4.22 11.96
N GLN A 201 -11.76 3.47 11.65
CA GLN A 201 -10.47 4.06 11.27
C GLN A 201 -10.63 4.98 10.05
N ILE A 202 -11.35 4.54 9.02
CA ILE A 202 -11.56 5.33 7.79
C ILE A 202 -12.42 6.57 8.06
N ILE A 203 -13.47 6.46 8.87
CA ILE A 203 -14.30 7.60 9.27
C ILE A 203 -13.46 8.68 9.94
N ASP A 204 -12.62 8.30 10.90
CA ASP A 204 -11.74 9.24 11.61
C ASP A 204 -10.70 9.89 10.66
N LEU A 205 -10.12 9.11 9.74
CA LEU A 205 -9.20 9.62 8.71
C LEU A 205 -9.88 10.67 7.82
N ILE A 206 -11.07 10.36 7.29
CA ILE A 206 -11.83 11.27 6.43
C ILE A 206 -12.24 12.52 7.22
N ALA A 207 -12.73 12.37 8.45
CA ALA A 207 -13.10 13.49 9.32
C ALA A 207 -11.90 14.41 9.64
N SER A 208 -10.69 13.85 9.62
CA SER A 208 -9.43 14.57 9.80
C SER A 208 -8.83 15.11 8.49
N GLY A 209 -9.55 15.01 7.37
CA GLY A 209 -9.15 15.54 6.05
C GLY A 209 -8.29 14.60 5.20
N VAL A 210 -8.17 13.32 5.56
CA VAL A 210 -7.45 12.31 4.78
C VAL A 210 -8.43 11.61 3.84
N ASN A 211 -8.45 12.05 2.58
CA ASN A 211 -9.39 11.55 1.57
C ASN A 211 -8.82 10.43 0.69
N ASN A 212 -7.50 10.13 0.80
CA ASN A 212 -6.85 9.09 0.02
C ASN A 212 -6.69 7.83 0.88
N ILE A 213 -7.57 6.84 0.68
CA ILE A 213 -7.59 5.58 1.42
C ILE A 213 -7.32 4.42 0.47
N HIS A 214 -6.41 3.52 0.84
CA HIS A 214 -6.10 2.28 0.14
C HIS A 214 -6.49 1.08 1.01
N ILE A 215 -7.44 0.26 0.57
CA ILE A 215 -7.92 -0.89 1.34
C ILE A 215 -7.20 -2.16 0.89
N TYR A 216 -6.53 -2.84 1.83
CA TYR A 216 -5.97 -4.18 1.60
C TYR A 216 -7.07 -5.23 1.71
N THR A 217 -7.71 -5.54 0.57
CA THR A 217 -8.87 -6.45 0.52
C THR A 217 -8.52 -7.92 0.72
N MET A 218 -7.26 -8.30 0.52
CA MET A 218 -6.79 -9.69 0.59
C MET A 218 -7.61 -10.65 -0.29
N ASN A 219 -8.01 -10.20 -1.48
CA ASN A 219 -8.88 -10.91 -2.43
C ASN A 219 -10.28 -11.27 -1.87
N LYS A 220 -10.77 -10.50 -0.89
CA LYS A 220 -12.10 -10.64 -0.30
C LYS A 220 -12.97 -9.42 -0.66
N PRO A 221 -13.62 -9.41 -1.84
CA PRO A 221 -14.38 -8.25 -2.32
C PRO A 221 -15.59 -7.93 -1.45
N ASP A 222 -16.14 -8.92 -0.74
CA ASP A 222 -17.24 -8.77 0.20
C ASP A 222 -16.87 -7.91 1.43
N ILE A 223 -15.60 -7.97 1.89
CA ILE A 223 -15.10 -7.09 2.95
C ILE A 223 -15.03 -5.64 2.46
N ALA A 224 -14.45 -5.43 1.27
CA ALA A 224 -14.36 -4.11 0.68
C ALA A 224 -15.74 -3.50 0.44
N LYS A 225 -16.68 -4.31 -0.09
CA LYS A 225 -18.07 -3.90 -0.28
C LYS A 225 -18.73 -3.50 1.04
N ALA A 226 -18.59 -4.29 2.11
CA ALA A 226 -19.19 -3.96 3.40
C ALA A 226 -18.67 -2.63 3.97
N ILE A 227 -17.37 -2.37 3.82
CA ILE A 227 -16.78 -1.07 4.21
C ILE A 227 -17.36 0.06 3.36
N MET A 228 -17.43 -0.11 2.04
CA MET A 228 -18.01 0.90 1.15
C MET A 228 -19.49 1.18 1.45
N ASP A 229 -20.28 0.14 1.75
CA ASP A 229 -21.69 0.28 2.11
C ASP A 229 -21.84 1.11 3.40
N ASN A 230 -21.00 0.84 4.42
CA ASN A 230 -20.95 1.61 5.67
C ASN A 230 -20.56 3.09 5.48
N LEU A 231 -19.79 3.40 4.44
CA LEU A 231 -19.25 4.73 4.17
C LEU A 231 -20.01 5.49 3.06
N SER A 232 -21.07 4.91 2.51
CA SER A 232 -21.76 5.39 1.30
C SER A 232 -22.15 6.88 1.36
N ASP A 233 -22.74 7.33 2.46
CA ASP A 233 -23.13 8.74 2.66
C ASP A 233 -21.97 9.67 3.06
N ILE A 234 -20.83 9.11 3.47
CA ILE A 234 -19.63 9.87 3.85
C ILE A 234 -18.82 10.19 2.60
N ILE A 235 -18.54 9.17 1.78
CA ILE A 235 -17.74 9.31 0.55
C ILE A 235 -18.58 9.98 -0.56
N GLY A 236 -19.89 9.67 -0.65
CA GLY A 236 -20.77 10.22 -1.68
C GLY A 236 -21.00 11.73 -1.62
N LYS A 237 -20.75 12.39 -0.47
CA LYS A 237 -20.93 13.85 -0.31
C LYS A 237 -19.72 14.68 -0.73
N GLN A 238 -18.53 14.09 -0.85
CA GLN A 238 -17.31 14.84 -1.17
C GLN A 238 -17.09 15.02 -2.68
N GLY A 239 -17.79 14.26 -3.54
CA GLY A 239 -17.62 14.30 -5.00
C GLY A 239 -18.11 15.58 -5.70
N THR A 240 -18.74 16.51 -5.00
CA THR A 240 -19.31 17.74 -5.61
C THR A 240 -18.49 19.02 -5.34
N GLN A 241 -17.30 18.93 -4.73
CA GLN A 241 -16.54 20.13 -4.33
C GLN A 241 -15.23 20.40 -5.10
N TYR A 242 -14.89 19.61 -6.12
CA TYR A 242 -13.66 19.81 -6.91
C TYR A 242 -13.89 20.07 -8.42
N GLU A 243 -15.08 20.53 -8.81
CA GLU A 243 -15.30 21.16 -10.11
C GLU A 243 -15.45 22.68 -9.93
N ALA A 244 -14.32 23.40 -10.03
CA ALA A 244 -14.25 24.83 -10.33
C ALA A 244 -12.88 25.16 -10.94
#